data_AF-A0A3D1B0N6-F1
#
_entry.id   AF-A0A3D1B0N6-F1
#
_cell.length_a   1.000
_cell.length_b   1.000
_cell.length_c   1.000
_cell.angle_alpha   90.00
_cell.angle_beta   90.00
_cell.angle_gamma   90.00
#
_symmetry.space_group_name_H-M   'P 1'
#
loop_
_entity.id
_entity.type
_entity.pdbx_description
1 polymer ?
#
loop_
_entity_poly.entity_id
_entity_poly.type
_entity_poly.pdbx_seq_one_letter_code
_entity_poly.pdbx_strand_id
1 'polypeptide(L)'
;PQLYHNDGGGHFTEVAKQAGFTAEGWAQGVCVGDYDNDGHPDLFVTYYGHNRLYRNDGKGHFEDVTARVKLPATGTRYGSGCTFVDYDRDGRLDLFVSNYVDLDLARTPKPGSSEGCLWKGLAVMCGPRGLPLAHNILYHANADGTFTDVSAQAGILQPGGRYGLGVVAADFDNDGWPDIYVACDMTPSLFFHNRGDGTFEERGAAAGVAYNFDGQLQAGMGIAVADYDGNGFLDIAKTNFSGDLTSLYSNEDGKFLTDVSREAGLGARQFLGWGV
;
A
#
# COMPACT_ATOMS: atom_id res chain seq x y z
N PRO A 1 -15.18 8.80 -6.74
CA PRO A 1 -14.61 9.23 -5.43
C PRO A 1 -15.26 10.57 -5.04
N GLN A 2 -15.22 10.93 -3.76
CA GLN A 2 -15.62 12.27 -3.30
C GLN A 2 -14.36 13.10 -3.05
N LEU A 3 -14.44 14.41 -3.29
CA LEU A 3 -13.37 15.36 -3.01
C LEU A 3 -13.98 16.57 -2.31
N TYR A 4 -13.43 16.91 -1.17
CA TYR A 4 -13.91 18.03 -0.36
C TYR A 4 -12.85 19.13 -0.29
N HIS A 5 -13.18 20.32 -0.78
CA HIS A 5 -12.33 21.50 -0.66
C HIS A 5 -12.57 22.16 0.71
N ASN A 6 -11.50 22.28 1.51
CA ASN A 6 -11.51 23.00 2.77
C ASN A 6 -11.22 24.49 2.53
N ASP A 7 -12.09 25.38 2.97
CA ASP A 7 -11.91 26.83 2.87
C ASP A 7 -10.88 27.40 3.87
N GLY A 8 -10.28 26.56 4.72
CA GLY A 8 -9.35 26.94 5.78
C GLY A 8 -10.03 27.43 7.07
N GLY A 9 -11.34 27.68 7.02
CA GLY A 9 -12.20 27.97 8.16
C GLY A 9 -12.89 26.74 8.76
N GLY A 10 -12.59 25.55 8.22
CA GLY A 10 -13.20 24.29 8.63
C GLY A 10 -14.51 23.96 7.89
N HIS A 11 -14.85 24.70 6.83
CA HIS A 11 -15.97 24.33 5.95
C HIS A 11 -15.46 23.52 4.75
N PHE A 12 -16.16 22.43 4.49
CA PHE A 12 -15.84 21.50 3.41
C PHE A 12 -16.94 21.54 2.36
N THR A 13 -16.56 21.83 1.11
CA THR A 13 -17.48 21.79 -0.04
C THR A 13 -17.15 20.60 -0.91
N GLU A 14 -18.14 19.78 -1.24
CA GLU A 14 -17.98 18.67 -2.19
C GLU A 14 -17.77 19.26 -3.60
N VAL A 15 -16.63 18.92 -4.23
CA VAL A 15 -16.20 19.48 -5.51
C VAL A 15 -15.76 18.40 -6.52
N ALA A 16 -15.97 17.10 -6.24
CA ALA A 16 -15.43 16.02 -7.06
C ALA A 16 -15.78 16.17 -8.55
N LYS A 17 -17.05 16.42 -8.86
CA LYS A 17 -17.51 16.55 -10.25
C LYS A 17 -16.90 17.76 -10.96
N GLN A 18 -16.82 18.90 -10.28
CA GLN A 18 -16.22 20.12 -10.82
C GLN A 18 -14.71 19.94 -11.04
N ALA A 19 -14.06 19.18 -10.17
CA ALA A 19 -12.64 18.87 -10.23
C ALA A 19 -12.30 17.73 -11.20
N GLY A 20 -13.26 17.16 -11.94
CA GLY A 20 -13.00 16.13 -12.96
C GLY A 20 -13.14 14.67 -12.50
N PHE A 21 -13.43 14.43 -11.21
CA PHE A 21 -13.65 13.08 -10.68
C PHE A 21 -15.06 12.56 -11.02
N THR A 22 -15.19 12.01 -12.22
CA THR A 22 -16.46 11.43 -12.71
C THR A 22 -16.46 9.91 -12.72
N ALA A 23 -15.32 9.28 -12.47
CA ALA A 23 -15.19 7.84 -12.50
C ALA A 23 -15.92 7.16 -11.33
N GLU A 24 -16.69 6.12 -11.67
CA GLU A 24 -17.32 5.21 -10.72
C GLU A 24 -16.48 3.94 -10.56
N GLY A 25 -16.65 3.25 -9.43
CA GLY A 25 -15.96 2.01 -9.14
C GLY A 25 -15.67 1.83 -7.65
N TRP A 26 -15.06 0.70 -7.32
CA TRP A 26 -14.71 0.36 -5.95
C TRP A 26 -13.27 0.77 -5.66
N ALA A 27 -13.10 2.06 -5.32
CA ALA A 27 -11.81 2.61 -4.93
C ALA A 27 -11.35 2.05 -3.57
N GLN A 28 -10.04 1.89 -3.38
CA GLN A 28 -9.44 1.24 -2.21
C GLN A 28 -8.43 2.12 -1.48
N GLY A 29 -7.53 2.76 -2.22
CA GLY A 29 -6.49 3.62 -1.68
C GLY A 29 -6.17 4.78 -2.60
N VAL A 30 -5.42 5.75 -2.06
CA VAL A 30 -4.91 6.91 -2.79
C VAL A 30 -3.49 7.19 -2.35
N CYS A 31 -2.63 7.53 -3.30
CA CYS A 31 -1.32 8.10 -3.05
C CYS A 31 -1.18 9.39 -3.86
N VAL A 32 -0.38 10.30 -3.31
CA VAL A 32 -0.20 11.67 -3.80
C VAL A 32 1.26 11.86 -4.19
N GLY A 33 1.52 12.43 -5.35
CA GLY A 33 2.87 12.71 -5.84
C GLY A 33 2.80 13.56 -7.10
N ASP A 34 3.81 14.39 -7.32
CA ASP A 34 3.96 15.18 -8.56
C ASP A 34 4.72 14.32 -9.57
N TYR A 35 4.00 13.48 -10.33
CA TYR A 35 4.66 12.42 -11.13
C TYR A 35 5.30 12.97 -12.40
N ASP A 36 4.85 14.14 -12.87
CA ASP A 36 5.37 14.80 -14.07
C ASP A 36 6.27 16.01 -13.76
N ASN A 37 6.56 16.27 -12.48
CA ASN A 37 7.42 17.35 -11.98
C ASN A 37 6.93 18.74 -12.42
N ASP A 38 5.61 18.95 -12.54
CA ASP A 38 5.03 20.24 -12.93
C ASP A 38 4.75 21.19 -11.74
N GLY A 39 5.02 20.73 -10.52
CA GLY A 39 4.83 21.47 -9.28
C GLY A 39 3.42 21.32 -8.69
N HIS A 40 2.58 20.45 -9.25
CA HIS A 40 1.22 20.20 -8.78
C HIS A 40 1.05 18.74 -8.33
N PRO A 41 0.62 18.50 -7.08
CA PRO A 41 0.39 17.13 -6.63
C PRO A 41 -0.71 16.43 -7.43
N ASP A 42 -0.38 15.29 -8.01
CA ASP A 42 -1.28 14.38 -8.71
C ASP A 42 -1.78 13.27 -7.78
N LEU A 43 -2.81 12.55 -8.22
CA LEU A 43 -3.40 11.47 -7.44
C LEU A 43 -3.38 10.17 -8.21
N PHE A 44 -2.86 9.11 -7.61
CA PHE A 44 -3.10 7.74 -8.07
C PHE A 44 -4.11 7.08 -7.13
N VAL A 45 -5.21 6.60 -7.70
CA VAL A 45 -6.30 5.95 -6.96
C VAL A 45 -6.39 4.49 -7.39
N THR A 46 -6.28 3.59 -6.42
CA THR A 46 -6.41 2.15 -6.65
C THR A 46 -7.86 1.70 -6.59
N TYR A 47 -8.18 0.65 -7.33
CA TYR A 47 -9.54 0.10 -7.44
C TYR A 47 -9.51 -1.43 -7.44
N TYR A 48 -10.64 -2.03 -7.06
CA TYR A 48 -11.04 -3.29 -7.68
C TYR A 48 -11.52 -3.01 -9.11
N GLY A 49 -10.72 -3.41 -10.09
CA GLY A 49 -10.84 -3.03 -11.49
C GLY A 49 -9.51 -2.50 -12.03
N HIS A 50 -9.56 -1.35 -12.69
CA HIS A 50 -8.37 -0.63 -13.14
C HIS A 50 -8.10 0.56 -12.22
N ASN A 51 -6.83 0.69 -11.81
CA ASN A 51 -6.36 1.85 -11.08
C ASN A 51 -6.33 3.08 -12.01
N ARG A 52 -6.29 4.28 -11.44
CA ARG A 52 -6.31 5.52 -12.20
C ARG A 52 -5.28 6.52 -11.72
N LEU A 53 -4.53 7.09 -12.65
CA LEU A 53 -3.66 8.25 -12.42
C LEU A 53 -4.39 9.51 -12.87
N TYR A 54 -4.52 10.47 -11.97
CA TYR A 54 -5.18 11.75 -12.18
C TYR A 54 -4.17 12.88 -12.11
N ARG A 55 -3.94 13.55 -13.24
CA ARG A 55 -3.06 14.71 -13.32
C ARG A 55 -3.77 15.98 -12.87
N ASN A 56 -3.19 16.72 -11.94
CA ASN A 56 -3.66 18.02 -11.49
C ASN A 56 -3.14 19.15 -12.38
N ASP A 57 -4.01 20.01 -12.88
CA ASP A 57 -3.61 21.14 -13.72
C ASP A 57 -3.19 22.40 -12.95
N GLY A 58 -3.09 22.31 -11.62
CA GLY A 58 -2.79 23.41 -10.71
C GLY A 58 -3.95 24.38 -10.48
N LYS A 59 -5.11 24.16 -11.11
CA LYS A 59 -6.31 25.00 -11.03
C LYS A 59 -7.47 24.28 -10.36
N GLY A 60 -7.19 23.13 -9.72
CA GLY A 60 -8.17 22.30 -9.05
C GLY A 60 -8.95 21.38 -9.99
N HIS A 61 -8.45 21.15 -11.21
CA HIS A 61 -9.00 20.17 -12.14
C HIS A 61 -8.05 18.99 -12.33
N PHE A 62 -8.62 17.79 -12.31
CA PHE A 62 -7.92 16.53 -12.44
C PHE A 62 -8.33 15.80 -13.71
N GLU A 63 -7.35 15.43 -14.53
CA GLU A 63 -7.55 14.65 -15.75
C GLU A 63 -7.12 13.20 -15.53
N ASP A 64 -7.93 12.20 -15.92
CA ASP A 64 -7.48 10.81 -15.95
C ASP A 64 -6.50 10.59 -17.11
N VAL A 65 -5.23 10.32 -16.77
CA VAL A 65 -4.13 10.17 -17.73
C VAL A 65 -3.67 8.73 -17.88
N THR A 66 -4.34 7.78 -17.22
CA THR A 66 -3.88 6.39 -17.05
C THR A 66 -3.45 5.73 -18.35
N ALA A 67 -4.30 5.80 -19.38
CA ALA A 67 -4.01 5.23 -20.69
C ALA A 67 -2.91 6.00 -21.44
N ARG A 68 -2.85 7.33 -21.28
CA ARG A 68 -1.86 8.21 -21.91
C ARG A 68 -0.44 7.89 -21.41
N VAL A 69 -0.31 7.60 -20.12
CA VAL A 69 0.97 7.25 -19.49
C VAL A 69 1.28 5.74 -19.55
N LYS A 70 0.52 4.96 -20.33
CA LYS A 70 0.69 3.51 -20.53
C LYS A 70 0.55 2.64 -19.27
N LEU A 71 -0.11 3.14 -18.22
CA LEU A 71 -0.53 2.29 -17.11
C LEU A 71 -1.72 1.40 -17.54
N PRO A 72 -1.90 0.21 -16.93
CA PRO A 72 -3.02 -0.68 -17.29
C PRO A 72 -4.39 0.00 -17.11
N ALA A 73 -5.07 0.27 -18.22
CA ALA A 73 -6.39 0.92 -18.25
C ALA A 73 -7.56 -0.08 -18.47
N THR A 74 -7.26 -1.38 -18.55
CA THR A 74 -8.26 -2.45 -18.73
C THR A 74 -7.88 -3.69 -17.92
N GLY A 75 -8.82 -4.63 -17.80
CA GLY A 75 -8.68 -5.81 -16.95
C GLY A 75 -9.14 -5.54 -15.51
N THR A 76 -9.16 -6.60 -14.72
CA THR A 76 -9.58 -6.56 -13.32
C THR A 76 -8.41 -6.97 -12.44
N ARG A 77 -7.96 -6.05 -11.59
CA ARG A 77 -7.03 -6.32 -10.48
C ARG A 77 -7.64 -5.76 -9.21
N TYR A 78 -7.23 -6.27 -8.06
CA TYR A 78 -7.64 -5.70 -6.78
C TYR A 78 -6.50 -4.85 -6.21
N GLY A 79 -6.31 -3.65 -6.78
CA GLY A 79 -5.35 -2.69 -6.26
C GLY A 79 -5.77 -2.22 -4.87
N SER A 80 -4.83 -2.20 -3.92
CA SER A 80 -5.07 -1.81 -2.53
C SER A 80 -4.22 -0.58 -2.18
N GLY A 81 -3.09 -0.72 -1.48
CA GLY A 81 -2.19 0.40 -1.19
C GLY A 81 -1.35 0.80 -2.40
N CYS A 82 -0.90 2.06 -2.41
CA CYS A 82 0.05 2.55 -3.38
C CYS A 82 0.98 3.59 -2.75
N THR A 83 2.16 3.79 -3.34
CA THR A 83 3.06 4.88 -2.99
C THR A 83 3.83 5.32 -4.23
N PHE A 84 4.07 6.62 -4.35
CA PHE A 84 5.08 7.14 -5.26
C PHE A 84 6.45 7.03 -4.60
N VAL A 85 7.49 6.74 -5.37
CA VAL A 85 8.87 6.57 -4.89
C VAL A 85 9.83 6.80 -6.05
N ASP A 86 10.91 7.55 -5.87
CA ASP A 86 12.02 7.62 -6.83
C ASP A 86 13.04 6.54 -6.43
N TYR A 87 12.80 5.28 -6.87
CA TYR A 87 13.55 4.14 -6.33
C TYR A 87 14.95 4.01 -6.93
N ASP A 88 15.19 4.59 -8.11
CA ASP A 88 16.47 4.58 -8.80
C ASP A 88 17.19 5.95 -8.78
N ARG A 89 16.60 6.95 -8.11
CA ARG A 89 17.15 8.29 -7.87
C ARG A 89 17.40 9.09 -9.14
N ASP A 90 16.56 8.88 -10.14
CA ASP A 90 16.66 9.60 -11.41
C ASP A 90 15.83 10.89 -11.46
N GLY A 91 15.17 11.24 -10.35
CA GLY A 91 14.38 12.44 -10.18
C GLY A 91 12.97 12.35 -10.73
N ARG A 92 12.50 11.14 -11.10
CA ARG A 92 11.11 10.90 -11.52
C ARG A 92 10.45 9.95 -10.52
N LEU A 93 9.22 10.27 -10.13
CA LEU A 93 8.49 9.41 -9.21
C LEU A 93 7.97 8.16 -9.95
N ASP A 94 8.53 7.02 -9.59
CA ASP A 94 7.99 5.70 -9.90
C ASP A 94 6.77 5.38 -9.03
N LEU A 95 6.04 4.32 -9.39
CA LEU A 95 4.80 3.96 -8.73
C LEU A 95 4.81 2.50 -8.29
N PHE A 96 4.71 2.28 -6.99
CA PHE A 96 4.49 0.95 -6.42
C PHE A 96 3.01 0.76 -6.07
N VAL A 97 2.47 -0.40 -6.44
CA VAL A 97 1.07 -0.78 -6.19
C VAL A 97 1.03 -2.15 -5.51
N SER A 98 0.45 -2.18 -4.32
CA SER A 98 0.06 -3.41 -3.64
C SER A 98 -1.26 -3.92 -4.19
N ASN A 99 -1.39 -5.24 -4.31
CA ASN A 99 -2.64 -5.87 -4.70
C ASN A 99 -3.08 -6.84 -3.61
N TYR A 100 -4.39 -6.85 -3.32
CA TYR A 100 -4.94 -7.63 -2.22
C TYR A 100 -5.16 -9.10 -2.61
N VAL A 101 -6.11 -9.38 -3.50
CA VAL A 101 -6.44 -10.77 -3.91
C VAL A 101 -6.57 -10.85 -5.43
N ASP A 102 -6.16 -11.97 -6.01
CA ASP A 102 -6.44 -12.28 -7.41
C ASP A 102 -7.87 -12.85 -7.49
N LEU A 103 -8.82 -11.91 -7.55
CA LEU A 103 -10.24 -12.18 -7.40
C LEU A 103 -10.92 -12.31 -8.76
N ASP A 104 -11.35 -13.53 -9.08
CA ASP A 104 -12.30 -13.81 -10.16
C ASP A 104 -13.68 -14.13 -9.57
N LEU A 105 -14.60 -13.16 -9.65
CA LEU A 105 -15.97 -13.30 -9.14
C LEU A 105 -16.73 -14.49 -9.74
N ALA A 106 -16.39 -14.94 -10.94
CA ALA A 106 -17.02 -16.11 -11.55
C ALA A 106 -16.56 -17.42 -10.91
N ARG A 107 -15.40 -17.42 -10.24
CA ARG A 107 -14.77 -18.59 -9.61
C ARG A 107 -14.71 -18.49 -8.08
N THR A 108 -15.10 -17.37 -7.49
CA THR A 108 -15.14 -17.18 -6.05
C THR A 108 -16.03 -18.23 -5.38
N PRO A 109 -15.53 -18.94 -4.34
CA PRO A 109 -16.34 -19.93 -3.64
C PRO A 109 -17.54 -19.27 -2.94
N LYS A 110 -18.64 -20.02 -2.83
CA LYS A 110 -19.87 -19.53 -2.21
C LYS A 110 -19.71 -19.38 -0.69
N PRO A 111 -20.49 -18.50 -0.04
CA PRO A 111 -20.53 -18.44 1.42
C PRO A 111 -20.80 -19.81 2.05
N GLY A 112 -20.03 -20.16 3.09
CA GLY A 112 -20.11 -21.44 3.79
C GLY A 112 -19.63 -22.67 3.02
N SER A 113 -19.03 -22.51 1.82
CA SER A 113 -18.56 -23.64 1.00
C SER A 113 -17.27 -24.31 1.51
N SER A 114 -16.54 -23.65 2.40
CA SER A 114 -15.33 -24.17 3.07
C SER A 114 -15.12 -23.49 4.41
N GLU A 115 -14.16 -23.96 5.22
CA GLU A 115 -13.79 -23.31 6.49
C GLU A 115 -13.37 -21.84 6.30
N GLY A 116 -12.69 -21.52 5.18
CA GLY A 116 -12.33 -20.14 4.84
C GLY A 116 -13.53 -19.23 4.53
N CYS A 117 -14.73 -19.79 4.38
CA CYS A 117 -15.98 -19.09 4.12
C CYS A 117 -16.96 -19.21 5.30
N LEU A 118 -16.45 -19.53 6.48
CA LEU A 118 -17.18 -19.56 7.75
C LEU A 118 -16.54 -18.58 8.73
N TRP A 119 -17.35 -17.76 9.39
CA TRP A 119 -16.91 -16.91 10.49
C TRP A 119 -17.74 -17.25 11.73
N LYS A 120 -17.09 -17.79 12.77
CA LYS A 120 -17.75 -18.26 14.00
C LYS A 120 -18.95 -19.19 13.71
N GLY A 121 -18.80 -20.07 12.71
CA GLY A 121 -19.83 -21.01 12.28
C GLY A 121 -20.92 -20.44 11.36
N LEU A 122 -20.89 -19.14 11.06
CA LEU A 122 -21.83 -18.51 10.11
C LEU A 122 -21.24 -18.49 8.70
N ALA A 123 -22.07 -18.80 7.71
CA ALA A 123 -21.70 -18.67 6.31
C ALA A 123 -21.46 -17.20 5.95
N VAL A 124 -20.25 -16.88 5.51
CA VAL A 124 -19.82 -15.55 5.07
C VAL A 124 -19.08 -15.66 3.74
N MET A 125 -18.86 -14.53 3.05
CA MET A 125 -17.93 -14.50 1.93
C MET A 125 -16.56 -15.02 2.38
N CYS A 126 -15.87 -15.75 1.50
CA CYS A 126 -14.58 -16.33 1.85
C CYS A 126 -13.58 -15.24 2.21
N GLY A 127 -12.94 -15.41 3.37
CA GLY A 127 -11.84 -14.56 3.78
C GLY A 127 -10.60 -14.78 2.89
N PRO A 128 -9.57 -13.93 3.03
CA PRO A 128 -8.40 -13.95 2.17
C PRO A 128 -7.75 -15.33 2.10
N ARG A 129 -7.60 -16.08 3.21
CA ARG A 129 -7.05 -17.45 3.24
C ARG A 129 -7.72 -18.46 2.29
N GLY A 130 -8.94 -18.18 1.80
CA GLY A 130 -9.65 -19.00 0.81
C GLY A 130 -9.53 -18.51 -0.63
N LEU A 131 -8.77 -17.45 -0.88
CA LEU A 131 -8.68 -16.75 -2.17
C LEU A 131 -7.25 -16.77 -2.74
N PRO A 132 -7.09 -16.72 -4.08
CA PRO A 132 -5.77 -16.63 -4.70
C PRO A 132 -5.00 -15.37 -4.29
N LEU A 133 -3.69 -15.51 -4.12
CA LEU A 133 -2.78 -14.43 -3.76
C LEU A 133 -2.54 -13.50 -4.97
N ALA A 134 -2.43 -12.20 -4.73
CA ALA A 134 -2.06 -11.23 -5.76
C ALA A 134 -0.59 -10.82 -5.65
N HIS A 135 -0.02 -10.35 -6.76
CA HIS A 135 1.36 -9.87 -6.80
C HIS A 135 1.39 -8.34 -6.71
N ASN A 136 2.41 -7.80 -6.03
CA ASN A 136 2.70 -6.37 -6.07
C ASN A 136 3.33 -5.98 -7.40
N ILE A 137 3.22 -4.70 -7.76
CA ILE A 137 3.71 -4.16 -9.03
C ILE A 137 4.55 -2.92 -8.79
N LEU A 138 5.69 -2.83 -9.45
CA LEU A 138 6.49 -1.61 -9.54
C LEU A 138 6.51 -1.12 -10.99
N TYR A 139 6.10 0.12 -11.18
CA TYR A 139 6.13 0.80 -12.46
C TYR A 139 7.23 1.85 -12.47
N HIS A 140 8.21 1.72 -13.36
CA HIS A 140 9.25 2.72 -13.57
C HIS A 140 8.74 3.87 -14.44
N ALA A 141 9.03 5.11 -14.04
CA ALA A 141 8.71 6.32 -14.80
C ALA A 141 9.79 6.62 -15.86
N ASN A 142 9.42 6.49 -17.13
CA ASN A 142 10.31 6.77 -18.25
C ASN A 142 10.46 8.28 -18.49
N ALA A 143 11.58 8.68 -19.09
CA ALA A 143 11.83 10.07 -19.48
C ALA A 143 10.81 10.64 -20.49
N ASP A 144 10.02 9.81 -21.18
CA ASP A 144 8.94 10.22 -22.07
C ASP A 144 7.60 10.49 -21.35
N GLY A 145 7.56 10.38 -20.02
CA GLY A 145 6.37 10.55 -19.19
C GLY A 145 5.45 9.33 -19.14
N THR A 146 5.89 8.17 -19.63
CA THR A 146 5.12 6.92 -19.57
C THR A 146 5.69 5.94 -18.55
N PHE A 147 4.91 4.96 -18.12
CA PHE A 147 5.31 3.96 -17.13
C PHE A 147 5.61 2.60 -17.77
N THR A 148 6.51 1.84 -17.15
CA THR A 148 6.83 0.46 -17.54
C THR A 148 6.81 -0.46 -16.31
N ASP A 149 6.11 -1.59 -16.40
CA ASP A 149 6.14 -2.61 -15.35
C ASP A 149 7.52 -3.26 -15.31
N VAL A 150 8.25 -3.01 -14.22
CA VAL A 150 9.59 -3.54 -13.97
C VAL A 150 9.61 -4.57 -12.84
N SER A 151 8.44 -5.05 -12.40
CA SER A 151 8.28 -5.86 -11.18
C SER A 151 9.16 -7.11 -11.15
N ALA A 152 9.30 -7.79 -12.30
CA ALA A 152 10.15 -8.96 -12.41
C ALA A 152 11.65 -8.58 -12.36
N GLN A 153 12.04 -7.53 -13.09
CA GLN A 153 13.42 -7.06 -13.18
C GLN A 153 13.91 -6.51 -11.83
N ALA A 154 13.09 -5.73 -11.14
CA ALA A 154 13.40 -5.13 -9.86
C ALA A 154 13.28 -6.11 -8.68
N GLY A 155 12.91 -7.37 -8.91
CA GLY A 155 12.82 -8.40 -7.86
C GLY A 155 11.53 -8.40 -7.05
N ILE A 156 10.57 -7.51 -7.33
CA ILE A 156 9.28 -7.39 -6.61
C ILE A 156 8.45 -8.67 -6.65
N LEU A 157 8.58 -9.48 -7.71
CA LEU A 157 7.85 -10.74 -7.85
C LEU A 157 8.47 -11.92 -7.08
N GLN A 158 9.71 -11.80 -6.61
CA GLN A 158 10.45 -12.91 -5.97
C GLN A 158 9.77 -13.52 -4.74
N PRO A 159 9.20 -12.75 -3.79
CA PRO A 159 8.54 -13.34 -2.61
C PRO A 159 7.20 -14.04 -2.94
N GLY A 160 6.75 -13.98 -4.19
CA GLY A 160 5.45 -14.47 -4.63
C GLY A 160 4.30 -13.59 -4.14
N GLY A 161 3.06 -14.04 -4.39
CA GLY A 161 1.88 -13.28 -4.01
C GLY A 161 1.68 -13.13 -2.49
N ARG A 162 0.99 -12.06 -2.10
CA ARG A 162 0.56 -11.76 -0.73
C ARG A 162 -0.87 -11.19 -0.75
N TYR A 163 -1.47 -11.08 0.43
CA TYR A 163 -2.68 -10.28 0.60
C TYR A 163 -2.31 -8.85 1.00
N GLY A 164 -1.70 -8.12 0.07
CA GLY A 164 -1.15 -6.80 0.33
C GLY A 164 -2.23 -5.73 0.52
N LEU A 165 -2.04 -4.85 1.49
CA LEU A 165 -2.90 -3.70 1.78
C LEU A 165 -2.05 -2.43 1.75
N GLY A 166 -1.90 -1.73 2.88
CA GLY A 166 -1.14 -0.49 2.99
C GLY A 166 0.30 -0.64 2.50
N VAL A 167 0.83 0.45 1.94
CA VAL A 167 2.21 0.55 1.47
C VAL A 167 2.79 1.89 1.93
N VAL A 168 4.07 1.90 2.29
CA VAL A 168 4.86 3.11 2.49
C VAL A 168 6.25 2.91 1.91
N ALA A 169 6.81 3.97 1.32
CA ALA A 169 8.21 4.01 0.91
C ALA A 169 8.95 5.03 1.78
N ALA A 170 10.12 4.65 2.29
CA ALA A 170 10.98 5.50 3.10
C ALA A 170 12.39 4.91 3.15
N ASP A 171 13.37 5.76 3.44
CA ASP A 171 14.75 5.36 3.71
C ASP A 171 14.83 4.93 5.20
N PHE A 172 14.60 3.65 5.48
CA PHE A 172 14.52 3.16 6.86
C PHE A 172 15.90 2.90 7.46
N ASP A 173 16.91 2.66 6.64
CA ASP A 173 18.27 2.36 7.07
C ASP A 173 19.25 3.53 6.91
N ASN A 174 18.75 4.67 6.42
CA ASN A 174 19.49 5.92 6.19
C ASN A 174 20.65 5.73 5.19
N ASP A 175 20.53 4.81 4.23
CA ASP A 175 21.54 4.57 3.20
C ASP A 175 21.38 5.51 1.97
N GLY A 176 20.31 6.29 1.95
CA GLY A 176 19.98 7.24 0.89
C GLY A 176 19.16 6.63 -0.26
N TRP A 177 18.67 5.41 -0.13
CA TRP A 177 17.77 4.73 -1.07
C TRP A 177 16.46 4.38 -0.37
N PRO A 178 15.30 4.73 -0.96
CA PRO A 178 14.03 4.40 -0.34
C PRO A 178 13.73 2.91 -0.45
N ASP A 179 13.44 2.28 0.69
CA ASP A 179 12.86 0.94 0.81
C ASP A 179 11.32 1.00 0.73
N ILE A 180 10.67 -0.17 0.67
CA ILE A 180 9.20 -0.27 0.62
C ILE A 180 8.69 -1.29 1.64
N TYR A 181 7.82 -0.86 2.54
CA TYR A 181 7.10 -1.74 3.47
C TYR A 181 5.65 -1.96 3.01
N VAL A 182 5.19 -3.22 3.03
CA VAL A 182 3.83 -3.61 2.66
C VAL A 182 3.17 -4.36 3.82
N ALA A 183 2.15 -3.74 4.41
CA ALA A 183 1.29 -4.40 5.37
C ALA A 183 0.44 -5.44 4.63
N CYS A 184 0.46 -6.66 5.14
CA CYS A 184 -0.28 -7.77 4.55
C CYS A 184 -1.34 -8.30 5.50
N ASP A 185 -2.47 -8.73 4.95
CA ASP A 185 -3.56 -9.36 5.68
C ASP A 185 -3.30 -10.88 5.77
N MET A 186 -3.22 -11.44 6.97
CA MET A 186 -3.05 -12.90 7.18
C MET A 186 -1.93 -13.60 6.39
N THR A 187 -0.99 -12.86 5.81
CA THR A 187 0.23 -13.32 5.13
C THR A 187 1.41 -12.49 5.66
N PRO A 188 2.66 -12.98 5.55
CA PRO A 188 3.80 -12.24 6.07
C PRO A 188 3.88 -10.86 5.41
N SER A 189 3.96 -9.81 6.22
CA SER A 189 4.20 -8.45 5.70
C SER A 189 5.58 -8.40 5.03
N LEU A 190 5.71 -7.57 4.00
CA LEU A 190 6.91 -7.53 3.17
C LEU A 190 7.72 -6.29 3.50
N PHE A 191 9.04 -6.42 3.49
CA PHE A 191 9.97 -5.30 3.55
C PHE A 191 10.95 -5.44 2.40
N PHE A 192 10.78 -4.64 1.36
CA PHE A 192 11.64 -4.60 0.20
C PHE A 192 12.76 -3.59 0.45
N HIS A 193 13.95 -4.10 0.77
CA HIS A 193 15.15 -3.29 0.91
C HIS A 193 15.73 -2.96 -0.48
N ASN A 194 15.97 -1.69 -0.75
CA ASN A 194 16.52 -1.22 -2.01
C ASN A 194 18.04 -1.44 -2.04
N ARG A 195 18.55 -2.11 -3.07
CA ARG A 195 19.99 -2.41 -3.17
C ARG A 195 20.81 -1.28 -3.80
N GLY A 196 20.16 -0.21 -4.28
CA GLY A 196 20.80 0.90 -4.98
C GLY A 196 21.28 0.57 -6.40
N ASP A 197 20.90 -0.58 -6.94
CA ASP A 197 21.22 -1.03 -8.30
C ASP A 197 19.97 -1.20 -9.20
N GLY A 198 18.84 -0.63 -8.76
CA GLY A 198 17.55 -0.76 -9.41
C GLY A 198 16.80 -2.05 -9.06
N THR A 199 17.26 -2.82 -8.06
CA THR A 199 16.59 -4.02 -7.57
C THR A 199 16.34 -3.99 -6.06
N PHE A 200 15.38 -4.80 -5.63
CA PHE A 200 14.99 -4.95 -4.23
C PHE A 200 15.27 -6.36 -3.71
N GLU A 201 15.57 -6.46 -2.42
CA GLU A 201 15.55 -7.70 -1.65
C GLU A 201 14.36 -7.71 -0.69
N GLU A 202 13.55 -8.77 -0.70
CA GLU A 202 12.56 -8.95 0.36
C GLU A 202 13.24 -9.49 1.63
N ARG A 203 13.14 -8.74 2.73
CA ARG A 203 13.82 -9.04 4.01
C ARG A 203 12.89 -8.96 5.22
N GLY A 204 11.56 -8.95 5.05
CA GLY A 204 10.61 -8.71 6.14
C GLY A 204 10.77 -9.64 7.34
N ALA A 205 11.10 -10.92 7.11
CA ALA A 205 11.38 -11.86 8.21
C ALA A 205 12.72 -11.57 8.89
N ALA A 206 13.76 -11.23 8.12
CA ALA A 206 15.08 -10.91 8.65
C ALA A 206 15.11 -9.55 9.37
N ALA A 207 14.27 -8.61 8.94
CA ALA A 207 14.11 -7.27 9.49
C ALA A 207 13.14 -7.22 10.70
N GLY A 208 12.43 -8.32 11.01
CA GLY A 208 11.56 -8.40 12.20
C GLY A 208 10.11 -7.93 12.00
N VAL A 209 9.70 -7.60 10.77
CA VAL A 209 8.40 -6.95 10.49
C VAL A 209 7.38 -7.86 9.80
N ALA A 210 7.76 -9.09 9.44
CA ALA A 210 6.89 -10.03 8.74
C ALA A 210 5.81 -10.68 9.61
N TYR A 211 6.12 -10.88 10.90
CA TYR A 211 5.29 -11.58 11.88
C TYR A 211 5.14 -10.72 13.15
N ASN A 212 4.23 -11.07 14.03
CA ASN A 212 4.19 -10.48 15.38
C ASN A 212 5.28 -11.08 16.29
N PHE A 213 5.43 -10.53 17.49
CA PHE A 213 6.37 -11.01 18.52
C PHE A 213 6.34 -12.54 18.78
N ASP A 214 5.18 -13.19 18.66
CA ASP A 214 5.02 -14.64 18.88
C ASP A 214 5.33 -15.48 17.62
N GLY A 215 5.80 -14.86 16.54
CA GLY A 215 6.06 -15.50 15.25
C GLY A 215 4.79 -15.86 14.45
N GLN A 216 3.66 -15.26 14.80
CA GLN A 216 2.37 -15.52 14.17
C GLN A 216 2.05 -14.50 13.07
N LEU A 217 1.30 -14.98 12.08
CA LEU A 217 0.73 -14.11 11.05
C LEU A 217 -0.29 -13.18 11.67
N GLN A 218 -0.13 -11.89 11.39
CA GLN A 218 -1.04 -10.85 11.83
C GLN A 218 -1.52 -10.05 10.63
N ALA A 219 -2.80 -9.76 10.59
CA ALA A 219 -3.35 -8.85 9.61
C ALA A 219 -2.86 -7.43 9.87
N GLY A 220 -2.59 -6.66 8.81
CA GLY A 220 -2.55 -5.22 8.92
C GLY A 220 -2.99 -4.51 7.66
N MET A 221 -3.59 -3.35 7.86
CA MET A 221 -4.29 -2.60 6.83
C MET A 221 -3.62 -1.25 6.61
N GLY A 222 -3.55 -0.44 7.67
CA GLY A 222 -2.95 0.89 7.68
C GLY A 222 -1.52 0.86 8.21
N ILE A 223 -0.75 1.85 7.77
CA ILE A 223 0.64 2.04 8.18
C ILE A 223 0.84 3.53 8.51
N ALA A 224 1.62 3.81 9.54
CA ALA A 224 2.26 5.10 9.72
C ALA A 224 3.76 4.89 10.00
N VAL A 225 4.54 5.88 9.57
CA VAL A 225 5.99 5.90 9.72
C VAL A 225 6.40 7.22 10.32
N ALA A 226 7.21 7.16 11.37
CA ALA A 226 7.80 8.31 12.03
C ALA A 226 8.96 7.83 12.89
N ASP A 227 9.93 8.72 13.13
CA ASP A 227 10.90 8.58 14.22
C ASP A 227 10.19 8.98 15.52
N TYR A 228 9.55 8.01 16.20
CA TYR A 228 8.67 8.32 17.34
C TYR A 228 9.43 8.56 18.64
N ASP A 229 10.66 8.03 18.74
CA ASP A 229 11.52 8.13 19.92
C ASP A 229 12.64 9.18 19.77
N GLY A 230 12.84 9.70 18.56
CA GLY A 230 13.82 10.73 18.24
C GLY A 230 15.24 10.19 18.04
N ASN A 231 15.39 8.91 17.72
CA ASN A 231 16.70 8.27 17.56
C ASN A 231 17.32 8.47 16.17
N GLY A 232 16.57 9.04 15.21
CA GLY A 232 17.01 9.33 13.85
C GLY A 232 16.73 8.21 12.83
N PHE A 233 16.10 7.12 13.23
CA PHE A 233 15.62 6.05 12.35
C PHE A 233 14.10 6.04 12.33
N LEU A 234 13.54 5.70 11.17
CA LEU A 234 12.09 5.63 11.01
C LEU A 234 11.54 4.31 11.56
N ASP A 235 10.52 4.43 12.39
CA ASP A 235 9.76 3.31 12.96
C ASP A 235 8.47 3.05 12.16
N ILE A 236 7.86 1.89 12.39
CA ILE A 236 6.63 1.49 11.69
C ILE A 236 5.53 1.16 12.68
N ALA A 237 4.41 1.89 12.59
CA ALA A 237 3.15 1.49 13.19
C ALA A 237 2.26 0.81 12.13
N LYS A 238 1.78 -0.40 12.42
CA LYS A 238 0.90 -1.20 11.54
C LYS A 238 -0.39 -1.53 12.28
N THR A 239 -1.54 -1.22 11.68
CA THR A 239 -2.85 -1.54 12.26
C THR A 239 -3.14 -3.04 12.23
N ASN A 240 -4.26 -3.44 12.85
CA ASN A 240 -4.52 -4.83 13.23
C ASN A 240 -5.96 -5.27 12.90
N PHE A 241 -6.18 -6.58 12.84
CA PHE A 241 -7.52 -7.15 12.85
C PHE A 241 -8.11 -7.24 14.27
N SER A 242 -9.41 -7.48 14.38
CA SER A 242 -10.06 -7.66 15.68
C SER A 242 -9.46 -8.84 16.45
N GLY A 243 -8.98 -8.59 17.67
CA GLY A 243 -8.27 -9.58 18.49
C GLY A 243 -6.74 -9.51 18.40
N ASP A 244 -6.20 -8.79 17.41
CA ASP A 244 -4.77 -8.57 17.25
C ASP A 244 -4.33 -7.26 17.93
N LEU A 245 -3.04 -7.12 18.22
CA LEU A 245 -2.42 -5.88 18.67
C LEU A 245 -2.09 -4.98 17.48
N THR A 246 -2.29 -3.67 17.59
CA THR A 246 -1.58 -2.74 16.71
C THR A 246 -0.09 -2.94 16.92
N SER A 247 0.65 -3.17 15.83
CA SER A 247 2.09 -3.41 15.88
C SER A 247 2.84 -2.08 15.83
N LEU A 248 3.79 -1.86 16.74
CA LEU A 248 4.79 -0.81 16.68
C LEU A 248 6.17 -1.46 16.59
N TYR A 249 6.82 -1.32 15.45
CA TYR A 249 8.16 -1.83 15.18
C TYR A 249 9.15 -0.68 15.32
N SER A 250 9.97 -0.74 16.37
CA SER A 250 11.00 0.26 16.68
C SER A 250 12.30 -0.07 15.96
N ASN A 251 12.85 0.88 15.20
CA ASN A 251 14.07 0.75 14.44
C ASN A 251 15.22 1.45 15.18
N GLU A 252 16.23 0.68 15.58
CA GLU A 252 17.31 1.18 16.45
C GLU A 252 18.63 1.41 15.69
N ASP A 253 18.80 0.75 14.54
CA ASP A 253 20.08 0.69 13.84
C ASP A 253 19.99 0.63 12.31
N GLY A 254 18.79 0.78 11.76
CA GLY A 254 18.51 0.66 10.33
C GLY A 254 18.48 -0.79 9.81
N LYS A 255 18.75 -1.80 10.63
CA LYS A 255 18.87 -3.19 10.16
C LYS A 255 17.74 -4.07 10.68
N PHE A 256 17.29 -3.81 11.90
CA PHE A 256 16.28 -4.63 12.57
C PHE A 256 15.24 -3.75 13.26
N LEU A 257 13.98 -4.09 13.04
CA LEU A 257 12.86 -3.45 13.72
C LEU A 257 12.29 -4.41 14.77
N THR A 258 12.27 -3.96 16.02
CA THR A 258 11.79 -4.72 17.17
C THR A 258 10.33 -4.41 17.44
N ASP A 259 9.47 -5.42 17.54
CA ASP A 259 8.08 -5.25 17.99
C ASP A 259 8.06 -4.83 19.47
N VAL A 260 7.73 -3.57 19.74
CA VAL A 260 7.63 -2.95 21.08
C VAL A 260 6.18 -2.62 21.45
N SER A 261 5.21 -3.25 20.79
CA SER A 261 3.78 -2.90 20.90
C SER A 261 3.25 -2.99 22.32
N ARG A 262 3.74 -3.96 23.10
CA ARG A 262 3.30 -4.20 24.49
C ARG A 262 3.90 -3.17 25.42
N GLU A 263 5.19 -2.88 25.24
CA GLU A 263 5.98 -1.89 25.95
C GLU A 263 5.39 -0.48 25.75
N ALA A 264 4.93 -0.19 24.52
CA ALA A 264 4.24 1.04 24.16
C ALA A 264 2.77 1.11 24.62
N GLY A 265 2.23 0.04 25.23
CA GLY A 265 0.88 0.01 25.79
C GLY A 265 -0.26 -0.14 24.77
N LEU A 266 0.02 -0.57 23.53
CA LEU A 266 -0.98 -0.70 22.45
C LEU A 266 -1.94 -1.89 22.62
N GLY A 267 -1.85 -2.66 23.71
CA GLY A 267 -2.63 -3.88 23.92
C GLY A 267 -3.96 -3.77 24.66
N ALA A 268 -4.42 -2.56 24.98
CA ALA A 268 -5.60 -2.37 25.83
C ALA A 268 -6.95 -2.52 25.10
N ARG A 269 -7.01 -2.39 23.77
CA ARG A 269 -8.26 -2.46 22.98
C ARG A 269 -8.04 -3.11 21.60
N GLN A 270 -8.59 -4.30 21.40
CA GLN A 270 -8.36 -5.12 20.20
C GLN A 270 -9.51 -5.01 19.18
N PHE A 271 -9.85 -3.79 18.78
CA PHE A 271 -10.77 -3.58 17.65
C PHE A 271 -9.99 -3.61 16.33
N LEU A 272 -10.71 -3.88 15.24
CA LEU A 272 -10.19 -3.71 13.89
C LEU A 272 -9.74 -2.25 13.67
N GLY A 273 -8.52 -2.04 13.20
CA GLY A 273 -7.96 -0.73 12.88
C GLY A 273 -7.62 -0.59 11.39
N TRP A 274 -8.02 0.52 10.78
CA TRP A 274 -7.76 0.81 9.35
C TRP A 274 -6.76 1.94 9.11
N GLY A 275 -6.61 2.85 10.08
CA GLY A 275 -5.64 3.94 10.07
C GLY A 275 -4.91 4.00 11.40
N VAL A 276 -3.75 4.65 11.39
CA VAL A 276 -2.94 4.97 12.57
C VAL A 276 -3.16 6.42 12.94
#